data_AF-A0A0P9TXM3-F1
#
_entry.id   AF-A0A0P9TXM3-F1
#
_cell.length_a   1.000
_cell.length_b   1.000
_cell.length_c   1.000
_cell.angle_alpha   90.00
_cell.angle_beta   90.00
_cell.angle_gamma   90.00
#
_symmetry.space_group_name_H-M   'P 1'
#
loop_
_entity.id
_entity.type
_entity.pdbx_description
1 polymer ?
#
loop_
_entity_poly.entity_id
_entity_poly.type
_entity_poly.pdbx_seq_one_letter_code
_entity_poly.pdbx_strand_id
1 'polypeptide(L)'
;MKKDRNAVISMLFESTLSPAELLPVLEEVPEIADYSHVSNGQSWPTVREMIDSNKRLVMLSNGSAAQKYTLAGKQAEVLWAPNTQVENSYNLGITSLVHDWQCKRRYSYMDLSLRTRDGGLPRLFVLNQFHAWGSTTLHAGNMDNNLTWLQRRVENYCGEATGWRKPNYLGIDFNQVGDALPYAAALSQGGLYFYEDNRANRAGDTSCVLPVNQGGGTSGVQYDMKLASRGCENDELRSMELEGVRAGTRIELYDNPDADKQDDFTLIDVKQSIPMGKRVRIDSFEGSADTFYYRKVASHNNGLDGKVSRIKVLNKADDNDISDASIVLYEGNGATQNIVCTVPFNADRQFKMGSGNNSYGCDNDEIRSAKILKAGKGSRFSVTGKPDGSFGQGRTGVTFKRAILLPITISSFNRSYENADVKVEVSNGGGLDGSISYAYFQPLSEQKGKPPIKEGSTRP
;
A
#
# COMPACT_ATOMS: atom_id res chain seq x y z
N MET A 1 4.38 -17.29 23.51
CA MET A 1 3.30 -18.18 23.03
C MET A 1 2.10 -18.32 23.97
N LYS A 2 2.28 -18.32 25.31
CA LYS A 2 1.16 -18.24 26.27
C LYS A 2 0.40 -16.90 26.15
N LYS A 3 1.14 -15.79 26.02
CA LYS A 3 0.60 -14.42 25.91
C LYS A 3 -0.18 -14.12 24.63
N ASP A 4 0.24 -14.71 23.51
CA ASP A 4 -0.36 -14.48 22.19
C ASP A 4 -0.63 -15.82 21.53
N ARG A 5 -1.92 -16.11 21.30
CA ARG A 5 -2.41 -17.36 20.70
C ARG A 5 -2.18 -17.45 19.19
N ASN A 6 -1.98 -16.30 18.54
CA ASN A 6 -1.77 -16.20 17.08
C ASN A 6 -0.28 -16.14 16.71
N ALA A 7 0.60 -15.88 17.67
CA ALA A 7 2.05 -15.91 17.44
C ALA A 7 2.51 -17.31 17.00
N VAL A 8 3.19 -17.36 15.86
CA VAL A 8 3.99 -18.49 15.36
C VAL A 8 5.46 -18.11 15.43
N ILE A 9 6.27 -18.96 16.03
CA ILE A 9 7.68 -18.69 16.32
C ILE A 9 8.55 -19.75 15.64
N SER A 10 9.66 -19.30 15.06
CA SER A 10 10.72 -20.20 14.62
C SER A 10 11.99 -19.90 15.41
N MET A 11 12.61 -20.92 15.95
CA MET A 11 13.89 -20.84 16.65
C MET A 11 14.94 -21.55 15.81
N LEU A 12 15.90 -20.77 15.29
CA LEU A 12 17.03 -21.27 14.50
C LEU A 12 18.26 -21.21 15.39
N PHE A 13 18.78 -22.37 15.79
CA PHE A 13 19.94 -22.46 16.67
C PHE A 13 21.19 -22.89 15.91
N GLU A 14 22.23 -22.04 15.94
CA GLU A 14 23.61 -22.41 15.63
C GLU A 14 24.19 -23.16 16.85
N SER A 15 23.66 -24.35 17.11
CA SER A 15 24.00 -25.13 18.30
C SER A 15 25.11 -26.12 18.01
N THR A 16 26.07 -26.21 18.93
CA THR A 16 27.07 -27.28 19.00
C THR A 16 26.65 -28.40 19.95
N LEU A 17 25.48 -28.29 20.60
CA LEU A 17 25.00 -29.29 21.55
C LEU A 17 24.63 -30.59 20.85
N SER A 18 24.94 -31.70 21.51
CA SER A 18 24.42 -33.01 21.18
C SER A 18 22.97 -33.19 21.64
N PRO A 19 22.27 -34.20 21.09
CA PRO A 19 20.98 -34.67 21.58
C PRO A 19 20.87 -34.81 23.11
N ALA A 20 21.89 -35.41 23.73
CA ALA A 20 21.91 -35.70 25.17
C ALA A 20 22.13 -34.43 26.01
N GLU A 21 22.81 -33.41 25.48
CA GLU A 21 23.03 -32.14 26.17
C GLU A 21 21.84 -31.20 26.04
N LEU A 22 21.10 -31.24 24.91
CA LEU A 22 19.92 -30.40 24.73
C LEU A 22 18.70 -30.94 25.50
N LEU A 23 18.58 -32.26 25.69
CA LEU A 23 17.42 -32.87 26.34
C LEU A 23 17.15 -32.30 27.76
N PRO A 24 18.12 -32.22 28.68
CA PRO A 24 17.90 -31.64 30.01
C PRO A 24 17.39 -30.19 29.97
N VAL A 25 17.88 -29.38 29.01
CA VAL A 25 17.44 -27.99 28.84
C VAL A 25 15.98 -27.92 28.40
N LEU A 26 15.55 -28.83 27.51
CA LEU A 26 14.15 -28.92 27.09
C LEU A 26 13.25 -29.47 28.21
N GLU A 27 13.77 -30.33 29.08
CA GLU A 27 13.05 -30.88 30.23
C GLU A 27 12.79 -29.84 31.34
N GLU A 28 13.56 -28.75 31.40
CA GLU A 28 13.25 -27.59 32.27
C GLU A 28 11.98 -26.85 31.82
N VAL A 29 11.58 -27.00 30.56
CA VAL A 29 10.40 -26.33 29.96
C VAL A 29 9.58 -27.33 29.12
N PRO A 30 9.02 -28.40 29.73
CA PRO A 30 8.40 -29.50 28.99
C PRO A 30 7.14 -29.06 28.23
N GLU A 31 6.51 -27.95 28.62
CA GLU A 31 5.38 -27.38 27.88
C GLU A 31 5.73 -26.94 26.44
N ILE A 32 7.01 -26.86 26.08
CA ILE A 32 7.42 -26.53 24.71
C ILE A 32 6.89 -27.55 23.69
N ALA A 33 6.72 -28.81 24.10
CA ALA A 33 6.13 -29.87 23.27
C ALA A 33 4.64 -29.64 22.95
N ASP A 34 3.92 -28.84 23.76
CA ASP A 34 2.56 -28.45 23.45
C ASP A 34 2.49 -27.60 22.18
N TYR A 35 3.53 -26.82 21.93
CA TYR A 35 3.61 -25.88 20.83
C TYR A 35 4.47 -26.38 19.66
N SER A 36 5.35 -27.35 19.90
CA SER A 36 6.30 -27.82 18.88
C SER A 36 5.59 -28.45 17.68
N HIS A 37 5.92 -27.96 16.49
CA HIS A 37 5.57 -28.58 15.23
C HIS A 37 6.41 -29.85 15.05
N VAL A 38 5.74 -30.96 14.81
CA VAL A 38 6.35 -32.23 14.43
C VAL A 38 6.02 -32.46 12.96
N SER A 39 7.06 -32.59 12.13
CA SER A 39 6.98 -32.68 10.68
C SER A 39 6.44 -34.04 10.23
N ASN A 40 5.64 -34.01 9.17
CA ASN A 40 5.23 -35.18 8.40
C ASN A 40 6.25 -35.55 7.30
N GLY A 41 7.30 -34.76 7.14
CA GLY A 41 8.35 -34.93 6.13
C GLY A 41 7.99 -34.45 4.72
N GLN A 42 6.74 -34.07 4.44
CA GLN A 42 6.23 -33.83 3.09
C GLN A 42 5.88 -32.36 2.81
N SER A 43 5.25 -31.67 3.76
CA SER A 43 4.74 -30.31 3.54
C SER A 43 4.80 -29.46 4.81
N TRP A 44 5.00 -28.15 4.65
CA TRP A 44 4.80 -27.21 5.74
C TRP A 44 3.31 -26.98 5.99
N PRO A 45 2.86 -26.93 7.26
CA PRO A 45 1.54 -26.42 7.56
C PRO A 45 1.46 -24.92 7.21
N THR A 46 0.27 -24.47 6.87
CA THR A 46 -0.03 -23.04 6.79
C THR A 46 0.06 -22.41 8.18
N VAL A 47 0.33 -21.10 8.24
CA VAL A 47 0.31 -20.34 9.49
C VAL A 47 -1.02 -20.53 10.23
N ARG A 48 -2.13 -20.62 9.50
CA ARG A 48 -3.45 -20.84 10.11
C ARG A 48 -3.60 -22.23 10.74
N GLU A 49 -3.15 -23.29 10.07
CA GLU A 49 -3.15 -24.64 10.64
C GLU A 49 -2.26 -24.75 11.88
N MET A 50 -1.09 -24.08 11.88
CA MET A 50 -0.23 -23.99 13.06
C MET A 50 -0.95 -23.29 14.22
N ILE A 51 -1.64 -22.19 13.94
CA ILE A 51 -2.47 -21.50 14.93
C ILE A 51 -3.57 -22.43 15.41
N ASP A 52 -4.41 -22.97 14.54
CA ASP A 52 -5.59 -23.75 14.94
C ASP A 52 -5.20 -25.00 15.76
N SER A 53 -4.14 -25.71 15.37
CA SER A 53 -3.62 -26.89 16.08
C SER A 53 -2.80 -26.59 17.35
N ASN A 54 -2.53 -25.31 17.63
CA ASN A 54 -1.59 -24.85 18.65
C ASN A 54 -0.13 -25.32 18.45
N LYS A 55 0.22 -25.92 17.30
CA LYS A 55 1.59 -26.32 16.94
C LYS A 55 2.34 -25.17 16.26
N ARG A 56 2.65 -24.15 17.07
CA ARG A 56 3.12 -22.81 16.67
C ARG A 56 4.62 -22.56 16.84
N LEU A 57 5.39 -23.57 17.19
CA LEU A 57 6.84 -23.48 17.36
C LEU A 57 7.56 -24.40 16.39
N VAL A 58 8.40 -23.83 15.52
CA VAL A 58 9.35 -24.59 14.69
C VAL A 58 10.74 -24.43 15.28
N MET A 59 11.44 -25.54 15.52
CA MET A 59 12.82 -25.51 15.98
C MET A 59 13.71 -26.10 14.89
N LEU A 60 14.80 -25.42 14.58
CA LEU A 60 15.76 -25.82 13.57
C LEU A 60 17.17 -25.74 14.13
N SER A 61 18.03 -26.71 13.80
CA SER A 61 19.44 -26.69 14.17
C SER A 61 20.34 -27.14 13.03
N ASN A 62 21.47 -26.46 12.89
CA ASN A 62 22.56 -26.87 12.00
C ASN A 62 23.49 -27.93 12.63
N GLY A 63 23.32 -28.23 13.93
CA GLY A 63 24.13 -29.18 14.70
C GLY A 63 23.50 -30.56 14.85
N SER A 64 24.11 -31.38 15.71
CA SER A 64 23.69 -32.76 15.99
C SER A 64 22.43 -32.85 16.86
N ALA A 65 21.99 -31.75 17.47
CA ALA A 65 20.75 -31.67 18.25
C ALA A 65 19.45 -31.91 17.43
N ALA A 66 19.53 -32.04 16.11
CA ALA A 66 18.36 -32.29 15.29
C ALA A 66 17.80 -33.71 15.47
N GLN A 67 16.71 -33.84 16.23
CA GLN A 67 15.96 -35.08 16.41
C GLN A 67 14.55 -34.82 16.98
N LYS A 68 13.79 -35.90 17.19
CA LYS A 68 12.56 -35.88 17.98
C LYS A 68 12.86 -36.15 19.45
N TYR A 69 12.31 -35.32 20.33
CA TYR A 69 12.41 -35.37 21.77
C TYR A 69 11.05 -35.71 22.37
N THR A 70 11.04 -36.52 23.43
CA THR A 70 9.82 -36.82 24.19
C THR A 70 9.87 -36.06 25.51
N LEU A 71 8.99 -35.07 25.68
CA LEU A 71 8.90 -34.23 26.87
C LEU A 71 7.53 -34.41 27.50
N ALA A 72 7.48 -34.87 28.76
CA ALA A 72 6.22 -35.16 29.48
C ALA A 72 5.20 -35.98 28.64
N GLY A 73 5.67 -36.97 27.90
CA GLY A 73 4.84 -37.85 27.04
C GLY A 73 4.40 -37.25 25.70
N LYS A 74 4.85 -36.03 25.36
CA LYS A 74 4.55 -35.34 24.10
C LYS A 74 5.80 -35.20 23.24
N GLN A 75 5.62 -35.13 21.93
CA GLN A 75 6.72 -34.99 20.99
C GLN A 75 7.06 -33.50 20.75
N ALA A 76 8.35 -33.20 20.72
CA ALA A 76 8.91 -31.97 20.19
C ALA A 76 9.98 -32.32 19.15
N GLU A 77 10.06 -31.59 18.05
CA GLU A 77 11.02 -31.87 16.99
C GLU A 77 11.95 -30.67 16.74
N VAL A 78 13.25 -30.96 16.72
CA VAL A 78 14.28 -30.06 16.21
C VAL A 78 14.66 -30.55 14.82
N LEU A 79 14.30 -29.79 13.81
CA LEU A 79 14.55 -30.13 12.41
C LEU A 79 16.01 -29.88 12.06
N TRP A 80 16.61 -30.77 11.27
CA TRP A 80 17.95 -30.57 10.75
C TRP A 80 17.91 -29.53 9.64
N ALA A 81 18.39 -28.32 9.95
CA ALA A 81 18.29 -27.15 9.10
C ALA A 81 18.81 -27.40 7.67
N PRO A 82 19.96 -28.07 7.44
CA PRO A 82 20.41 -28.30 6.06
C PRO A 82 19.57 -29.32 5.27
N ASN A 83 18.48 -29.90 5.80
CA ASN A 83 17.42 -30.58 5.02
C ASN A 83 16.20 -29.69 4.78
N THR A 84 15.97 -28.66 5.60
CA THR A 84 14.75 -27.86 5.62
C THR A 84 14.95 -26.41 5.19
N GLN A 85 16.18 -25.94 5.06
CA GLN A 85 16.49 -24.59 4.62
C GLN A 85 17.67 -24.52 3.65
N VAL A 86 17.76 -23.42 2.92
CA VAL A 86 18.99 -22.93 2.28
C VAL A 86 19.30 -21.55 2.83
N GLU A 87 20.56 -21.17 2.79
CA GLU A 87 21.01 -19.90 3.35
C GLU A 87 22.15 -19.33 2.52
N ASN A 88 22.18 -18.00 2.35
CA ASN A 88 23.41 -17.35 1.94
C ASN A 88 24.37 -17.22 3.13
N SER A 89 25.64 -17.06 2.84
CA SER A 89 26.67 -16.81 3.85
C SER A 89 26.35 -15.56 4.67
N TYR A 90 26.80 -15.53 5.91
CA TYR A 90 26.60 -14.37 6.79
C TYR A 90 27.30 -13.10 6.32
N ASN A 91 28.36 -13.24 5.53
CA ASN A 91 29.33 -12.19 5.25
C ASN A 91 28.71 -11.03 4.44
N LEU A 92 28.18 -10.02 5.14
CA LEU A 92 27.99 -8.69 4.57
C LEU A 92 29.31 -7.91 4.54
N GLY A 93 30.32 -8.34 5.29
CA GLY A 93 31.64 -7.74 5.32
C GLY A 93 32.27 -7.87 6.69
N ILE A 94 33.61 -7.73 6.76
CA ILE A 94 34.34 -7.88 8.03
C ILE A 94 33.97 -6.75 9.01
N THR A 95 33.81 -5.53 8.50
CA THR A 95 33.49 -4.32 9.29
C THR A 95 32.35 -3.56 8.63
N SER A 96 31.75 -2.62 9.36
CA SER A 96 30.70 -1.72 8.84
C SER A 96 31.16 -0.78 7.71
N LEU A 97 32.46 -0.74 7.40
CA LEU A 97 33.03 0.09 6.32
C LEU A 97 33.13 -0.64 4.98
N VAL A 98 32.88 -1.94 4.96
CA VAL A 98 33.05 -2.79 3.77
C VAL A 98 31.82 -3.64 3.59
N HIS A 99 31.16 -3.52 2.43
CA HIS A 99 29.97 -4.30 2.11
C HIS A 99 30.20 -5.26 0.94
N ASP A 100 30.05 -6.55 1.20
CA ASP A 100 29.87 -7.61 0.22
C ASP A 100 28.38 -7.93 0.07
N TRP A 101 27.75 -7.29 -0.92
CA TRP A 101 26.34 -7.48 -1.21
C TRP A 101 26.03 -8.82 -1.89
N GLN A 102 27.03 -9.61 -2.27
CA GLN A 102 26.83 -10.83 -3.06
C GLN A 102 26.08 -11.91 -2.30
N CYS A 103 25.13 -12.58 -2.97
CA CYS A 103 24.35 -13.66 -2.39
C CYS A 103 25.06 -15.02 -2.49
N LYS A 104 26.20 -15.15 -1.83
CA LYS A 104 27.00 -16.39 -1.84
C LYS A 104 26.30 -17.47 -1.03
N ARG A 105 26.19 -18.69 -1.56
CA ARG A 105 25.67 -19.84 -0.82
C ARG A 105 26.51 -20.11 0.43
N ARG A 106 25.86 -20.40 1.56
CA ARG A 106 26.53 -20.82 2.81
C ARG A 106 27.18 -22.19 2.66
N TYR A 107 26.49 -23.12 2.01
CA TYR A 107 26.94 -24.49 1.82
C TYR A 107 27.36 -24.70 0.37
N SER A 108 28.61 -25.14 0.14
CA SER A 108 29.17 -25.32 -1.20
C SER A 108 28.46 -26.38 -2.05
N TYR A 109 27.77 -27.32 -1.41
CA TYR A 109 27.04 -28.41 -2.06
C TYR A 109 25.53 -28.13 -2.23
N MET A 110 25.06 -26.93 -1.86
CA MET A 110 23.63 -26.63 -1.84
C MET A 110 23.35 -25.27 -2.49
N ASP A 111 22.68 -25.30 -3.64
CA ASP A 111 22.32 -24.08 -4.35
C ASP A 111 21.15 -23.35 -3.67
N LEU A 112 21.20 -22.02 -3.71
CA LEU A 112 20.15 -21.16 -3.14
C LEU A 112 18.82 -21.28 -3.88
N SER A 113 18.78 -21.84 -5.09
CA SER A 113 17.55 -22.11 -5.83
C SER A 113 16.87 -23.42 -5.40
N LEU A 114 17.58 -24.31 -4.69
CA LEU A 114 17.07 -25.64 -4.32
C LEU A 114 15.79 -25.55 -3.47
N ARG A 115 14.70 -26.15 -3.96
CA ARG A 115 13.37 -26.11 -3.34
C ARG A 115 13.05 -27.35 -2.53
N THR A 116 13.47 -28.53 -2.93
CA THR A 116 13.22 -29.79 -2.21
C THR A 116 14.38 -30.76 -2.46
N ARG A 117 14.60 -31.68 -1.53
CA ARG A 117 15.39 -32.90 -1.76
C ARG A 117 14.36 -34.02 -1.92
N ASP A 118 14.42 -34.79 -3.00
CA ASP A 118 13.42 -35.81 -3.41
C ASP A 118 12.54 -36.35 -2.27
N GLY A 119 11.25 -35.99 -2.28
CA GLY A 119 10.27 -36.48 -1.30
C GLY A 119 10.31 -35.85 0.10
N GLY A 120 11.11 -34.80 0.34
CA GLY A 120 11.22 -34.08 1.61
C GLY A 120 10.51 -32.72 1.66
N LEU A 121 10.47 -32.11 2.85
CA LEU A 121 9.92 -30.78 3.08
C LEU A 121 10.47 -29.73 2.10
N PRO A 122 9.61 -28.80 1.60
CA PRO A 122 10.08 -27.64 0.87
C PRO A 122 11.09 -26.83 1.69
N ARG A 123 12.22 -26.48 1.09
CA ARG A 123 13.28 -25.72 1.76
C ARG A 123 12.87 -24.26 1.91
N LEU A 124 12.90 -23.79 3.15
CA LEU A 124 12.80 -22.38 3.47
C LEU A 124 14.08 -21.65 3.04
N PHE A 125 13.98 -20.37 2.75
CA PHE A 125 15.14 -19.52 2.48
C PHE A 125 15.36 -18.56 3.64
N VAL A 126 16.54 -18.65 4.26
CA VAL A 126 17.05 -17.67 5.21
C VAL A 126 18.01 -16.76 4.45
N LEU A 127 17.65 -15.50 4.32
CA LEU A 127 18.58 -14.48 3.84
C LEU A 127 19.32 -13.91 5.04
N ASN A 128 20.64 -14.03 5.02
CA ASN A 128 21.52 -13.52 6.07
C ASN A 128 22.24 -12.24 5.62
N GLN A 129 22.34 -11.27 6.51
CA GLN A 129 23.01 -9.99 6.29
C GLN A 129 23.61 -9.50 7.61
N PHE A 130 24.79 -10.02 7.94
CA PHE A 130 25.50 -9.74 9.19
C PHE A 130 26.92 -9.26 8.90
N HIS A 131 27.43 -8.33 9.70
CA HIS A 131 28.87 -8.07 9.72
C HIS A 131 29.57 -9.02 10.69
N ALA A 132 30.78 -9.46 10.33
CA ALA A 132 31.55 -10.35 11.20
C ALA A 132 32.01 -9.66 12.49
N TRP A 133 32.28 -8.34 12.42
CA TRP A 133 32.73 -7.55 13.54
C TRP A 133 32.37 -6.06 13.36
N GLY A 134 32.21 -5.33 14.46
CA GLY A 134 32.13 -3.87 14.44
C GLY A 134 30.83 -3.27 13.88
N SER A 135 29.77 -4.06 13.70
CA SER A 135 28.43 -3.54 13.40
C SER A 135 27.92 -2.67 14.56
N THR A 136 27.20 -1.60 14.24
CA THR A 136 26.57 -0.73 15.25
C THR A 136 25.11 -0.50 14.88
N THR A 137 24.29 -0.17 15.88
CA THR A 137 22.87 0.16 15.67
C THR A 137 22.69 1.33 14.70
N LEU A 138 23.54 2.35 14.77
CA LEU A 138 23.46 3.51 13.87
C LEU A 138 23.73 3.13 12.42
N HIS A 139 24.83 2.40 12.19
CA HIS A 139 25.21 1.95 10.85
C HIS A 139 24.18 0.98 10.26
N ALA A 140 23.77 0.00 11.06
CA ALA A 140 22.75 -0.96 10.63
C ALA A 140 21.45 -0.27 10.27
N GLY A 141 20.99 0.73 11.04
CA GLY A 141 19.77 1.47 10.74
C GLY A 141 19.87 2.30 9.45
N ASN A 142 20.98 3.02 9.26
CA ASN A 142 21.13 3.96 8.15
C ASN A 142 21.53 3.30 6.82
N MET A 143 22.17 2.13 6.86
CA MET A 143 22.71 1.49 5.67
C MET A 143 22.21 0.06 5.50
N ASP A 144 22.54 -0.86 6.41
CA ASP A 144 22.28 -2.28 6.19
C ASP A 144 20.77 -2.58 6.14
N ASN A 145 20.04 -2.07 7.12
CA ASN A 145 18.61 -2.28 7.30
C ASN A 145 17.78 -1.15 6.68
N ASN A 146 18.39 -0.21 5.95
CA ASN A 146 17.65 0.75 5.15
C ASN A 146 16.92 0.02 4.01
N LEU A 147 15.70 0.44 3.69
CA LEU A 147 14.84 -0.23 2.71
C LEU A 147 15.51 -0.43 1.34
N THR A 148 16.24 0.57 0.84
CA THR A 148 16.95 0.49 -0.44
C THR A 148 17.88 -0.72 -0.47
N TRP A 149 18.69 -0.90 0.57
CA TRP A 149 19.68 -1.97 0.62
C TRP A 149 19.05 -3.33 0.91
N LEU A 150 18.05 -3.38 1.79
CA LEU A 150 17.27 -4.61 2.02
C LEU A 150 16.57 -5.09 0.74
N GLN A 151 15.93 -4.19 0.00
CA GLN A 151 15.27 -4.52 -1.26
C GLN A 151 16.27 -4.94 -2.32
N ARG A 152 17.38 -4.21 -2.49
CA ARG A 152 18.44 -4.59 -3.43
C ARG A 152 19.02 -5.96 -3.07
N ARG A 153 19.23 -6.26 -1.78
CA ARG A 153 19.76 -7.56 -1.35
C ARG A 153 18.83 -8.71 -1.74
N VAL A 154 17.53 -8.58 -1.45
CA VAL A 154 16.52 -9.60 -1.82
C VAL A 154 16.37 -9.72 -3.32
N GLU A 155 16.15 -8.61 -4.02
CA GLU A 155 15.69 -8.62 -5.41
C GLU A 155 16.86 -8.64 -6.40
N ASN A 156 17.90 -7.82 -6.21
CA ASN A 156 18.98 -7.69 -7.20
C ASN A 156 20.12 -8.69 -6.95
N TYR A 157 20.60 -8.77 -5.70
CA TYR A 157 21.76 -9.61 -5.38
C TYR A 157 21.39 -11.09 -5.16
N CYS A 158 20.26 -11.36 -4.51
CA CYS A 158 19.79 -12.72 -4.24
C CYS A 158 18.73 -13.23 -5.22
N GLY A 159 18.15 -12.36 -6.05
CA GLY A 159 17.05 -12.71 -6.96
C GLY A 159 17.35 -13.93 -7.81
N GLU A 160 18.31 -13.82 -8.73
CA GLU A 160 18.67 -14.92 -9.63
C GLU A 160 19.16 -16.17 -8.88
N ALA A 161 20.08 -16.00 -7.92
CA ALA A 161 20.67 -17.11 -7.16
C ALA A 161 19.62 -17.96 -6.43
N THR A 162 18.52 -17.34 -6.01
CA THR A 162 17.44 -18.03 -5.31
C THR A 162 16.34 -18.52 -6.27
N GLY A 163 16.44 -18.28 -7.57
CA GLY A 163 15.36 -18.49 -8.52
C GLY A 163 14.15 -17.59 -8.20
N TRP A 164 14.43 -16.34 -7.86
CA TRP A 164 13.49 -15.25 -7.57
C TRP A 164 12.49 -15.57 -6.45
N ARG A 165 12.86 -16.42 -5.47
CA ARG A 165 12.05 -16.56 -4.26
C ARG A 165 12.36 -15.44 -3.28
N LYS A 166 11.32 -15.00 -2.60
CA LYS A 166 11.47 -14.19 -1.41
C LYS A 166 12.00 -15.02 -0.24
N PRO A 167 12.75 -14.41 0.68
CA PRO A 167 13.14 -15.08 1.91
C PRO A 167 11.93 -15.39 2.79
N ASN A 168 12.01 -16.52 3.48
CA ASN A 168 11.12 -16.85 4.58
C ASN A 168 11.58 -16.17 5.88
N TYR A 169 12.89 -15.96 6.03
CA TYR A 169 13.49 -15.25 7.16
C TYR A 169 14.54 -14.25 6.67
N LEU A 170 14.53 -13.05 7.24
CA LEU A 170 15.60 -12.07 7.13
C LEU A 170 16.40 -12.11 8.45
N GLY A 171 17.61 -12.67 8.41
CA GLY A 171 18.58 -12.63 9.50
C GLY A 171 19.50 -11.43 9.30
N ILE A 172 19.41 -10.44 10.20
CA ILE A 172 20.13 -9.17 10.10
C ILE A 172 20.65 -8.71 11.46
N ASP A 173 21.70 -7.89 11.47
CA ASP A 173 22.14 -7.18 12.67
C ASP A 173 21.10 -6.14 13.12
N PHE A 174 20.87 -6.04 14.44
CA PHE A 174 20.00 -5.02 15.06
C PHE A 174 18.63 -4.85 14.38
N ASN A 175 17.85 -5.92 14.28
CA ASN A 175 16.57 -5.92 13.56
C ASN A 175 15.49 -4.92 14.05
N GLN A 176 15.76 -4.18 15.12
CA GLN A 176 14.88 -3.13 15.66
C GLN A 176 15.14 -1.74 15.03
N VAL A 177 16.18 -1.59 14.21
CA VAL A 177 16.49 -0.32 13.51
C VAL A 177 16.33 -0.43 12.00
N GLY A 178 16.14 0.71 11.34
CA GLY A 178 15.87 0.79 9.90
C GLY A 178 14.46 0.28 9.53
N ASP A 179 14.33 -0.22 8.31
CA ASP A 179 13.07 -0.59 7.67
C ASP A 179 12.81 -2.10 7.62
N ALA A 180 13.58 -2.87 8.39
CA ALA A 180 13.52 -4.32 8.39
C ALA A 180 12.13 -4.89 8.68
N LEU A 181 11.47 -4.38 9.73
CA LEU A 181 10.14 -4.84 10.13
C LEU A 181 9.05 -4.53 9.09
N PRO A 182 8.87 -3.28 8.60
CA PRO A 182 7.89 -3.02 7.55
C PRO A 182 8.21 -3.77 6.25
N TYR A 183 9.48 -3.93 5.89
CA TYR A 183 9.87 -4.69 4.70
C TYR A 183 9.59 -6.19 4.84
N ALA A 184 9.91 -6.82 5.98
CA ALA A 184 9.56 -8.21 6.27
C ALA A 184 8.04 -8.44 6.23
N ALA A 185 7.27 -7.49 6.77
CA ALA A 185 5.81 -7.51 6.65
C ALA A 185 5.38 -7.42 5.17
N ALA A 186 5.95 -6.51 4.38
CA ALA A 186 5.60 -6.37 2.97
C ALA A 186 5.97 -7.60 2.13
N LEU A 187 7.09 -8.27 2.43
CA LEU A 187 7.48 -9.51 1.75
C LEU A 187 6.46 -10.65 1.96
N SER A 188 5.86 -10.72 3.14
CA SER A 188 4.90 -11.77 3.53
C SER A 188 3.44 -11.41 3.26
N GLN A 189 3.11 -10.12 3.25
CA GLN A 189 1.74 -9.61 3.22
C GLN A 189 1.44 -8.78 1.96
N GLY A 190 2.43 -8.51 1.12
CA GLY A 190 2.33 -7.50 0.07
C GLY A 190 2.51 -6.10 0.62
N GLY A 191 2.81 -5.15 -0.25
CA GLY A 191 3.08 -3.78 0.15
C GLY A 191 2.92 -2.76 -0.96
N LEU A 192 2.89 -1.50 -0.54
CA LEU A 192 3.07 -0.31 -1.36
C LEU A 192 4.54 0.10 -1.24
N TYR A 193 5.29 0.02 -2.33
CA TYR A 193 6.71 0.34 -2.38
C TYR A 193 6.87 1.70 -3.01
N PHE A 194 7.40 2.68 -2.28
CA PHE A 194 7.55 4.05 -2.75
C PHE A 194 8.99 4.34 -3.12
N TYR A 195 9.18 5.10 -4.20
CA TYR A 195 10.48 5.40 -4.78
C TYR A 195 10.66 6.91 -4.94
N GLU A 196 11.90 7.34 -4.77
CA GLU A 196 12.30 8.75 -4.88
C GLU A 196 12.50 9.20 -6.33
N ASP A 197 12.65 8.22 -7.22
CA ASP A 197 12.72 8.40 -8.65
C ASP A 197 11.40 8.03 -9.31
N ASN A 198 11.20 8.57 -10.51
CA ASN A 198 10.11 8.14 -11.39
C ASN A 198 10.34 6.71 -11.95
N ARG A 199 9.26 6.09 -12.40
CA ARG A 199 9.21 4.74 -13.02
C ARG A 199 9.63 3.61 -12.09
N ALA A 200 9.39 3.77 -10.79
CA ALA A 200 9.82 2.85 -9.73
C ALA A 200 11.27 2.37 -9.95
N ASN A 201 12.17 3.33 -10.14
CA ASN A 201 13.55 3.04 -10.47
C ASN A 201 14.25 2.33 -9.30
N ARG A 202 14.35 1.00 -9.39
CA ARG A 202 15.00 0.17 -8.37
C ARG A 202 16.53 0.31 -8.32
N ALA A 203 17.12 1.00 -9.30
CA ALA A 203 18.53 1.38 -9.24
C ALA A 203 18.74 2.64 -8.39
N GLY A 204 17.71 3.48 -8.25
CA GLY A 204 17.67 4.59 -7.30
C GLY A 204 17.24 4.14 -5.92
N ASP A 205 16.87 5.09 -5.07
CA ASP A 205 16.56 4.85 -3.68
C ASP A 205 15.06 4.55 -3.49
N THR A 206 14.81 3.58 -2.62
CA THR A 206 13.47 3.19 -2.20
C THR A 206 13.20 3.86 -0.86
N SER A 207 12.37 4.90 -0.88
CA SER A 207 12.12 5.71 0.30
C SER A 207 11.47 4.90 1.42
N CYS A 208 10.33 4.25 1.16
CA CYS A 208 9.64 3.45 2.18
C CYS A 208 8.69 2.39 1.62
N VAL A 209 8.22 1.50 2.50
CA VAL A 209 7.24 0.45 2.17
C VAL A 209 6.13 0.38 3.22
N LEU A 210 4.89 0.32 2.75
CA LEU A 210 3.71 0.16 3.60
C LEU A 210 3.07 -1.23 3.37
N PRO A 211 3.07 -2.15 4.35
CA PRO A 211 2.47 -3.47 4.20
C PRO A 211 0.93 -3.42 4.14
N VAL A 212 0.30 -4.12 3.20
CA VAL A 212 -1.14 -3.91 2.90
C VAL A 212 -2.11 -4.98 3.42
N ASN A 213 -1.60 -6.12 3.92
CA ASN A 213 -2.43 -7.21 4.47
C ASN A 213 -2.03 -7.58 5.90
N GLN A 214 -2.22 -6.68 6.86
CA GLN A 214 -2.04 -6.99 8.27
C GLN A 214 -3.32 -7.69 8.79
N GLY A 215 -3.25 -9.02 9.01
CA GLY A 215 -4.14 -9.73 9.93
C GLY A 215 -5.64 -9.82 9.57
N GLY A 216 -6.00 -10.73 8.66
CA GLY A 216 -7.18 -11.59 8.82
C GLY A 216 -8.60 -11.00 8.76
N GLY A 217 -8.79 -9.72 8.46
CA GLY A 217 -10.11 -9.13 8.19
C GLY A 217 -10.49 -9.08 6.70
N THR A 218 -11.78 -8.86 6.40
CA THR A 218 -12.26 -8.54 5.05
C THR A 218 -11.94 -7.10 4.63
N SER A 219 -11.60 -6.24 5.59
CA SER A 219 -11.16 -4.86 5.37
C SER A 219 -9.64 -4.82 5.31
N GLY A 220 -9.06 -4.19 4.28
CA GLY A 220 -7.60 -4.01 4.18
C GLY A 220 -7.03 -3.16 5.31
N VAL A 221 -5.70 -3.00 5.33
CA VAL A 221 -5.04 -2.10 6.29
C VAL A 221 -5.37 -0.67 5.95
N GLN A 222 -5.68 0.13 6.97
CA GLN A 222 -5.87 1.57 6.83
C GLN A 222 -4.66 2.32 7.35
N TYR A 223 -4.21 3.29 6.56
CA TYR A 223 -3.16 4.24 6.92
C TYR A 223 -3.71 5.65 6.79
N ASP A 224 -3.34 6.51 7.74
CA ASP A 224 -3.43 7.97 7.63
C ASP A 224 -2.21 8.54 8.33
N MET A 225 -1.24 9.01 7.54
CA MET A 225 0.08 9.36 8.04
C MET A 225 0.62 10.62 7.39
N LYS A 226 1.05 11.57 8.23
CA LYS A 226 1.86 12.72 7.84
C LYS A 226 3.33 12.31 7.74
N LEU A 227 4.06 12.82 6.77
CA LEU A 227 5.49 12.55 6.60
C LEU A 227 6.31 13.65 7.31
N ALA A 228 7.54 13.37 7.80
CA ALA A 228 8.24 12.09 7.77
C ALA A 228 7.72 11.12 8.85
N SER A 229 7.28 9.92 8.45
CA SER A 229 6.88 8.87 9.40
C SER A 229 6.95 7.47 8.79
N ARG A 230 7.15 6.45 9.64
CA ARG A 230 7.28 5.03 9.23
C ARG A 230 8.35 4.78 8.16
N GLY A 231 9.47 5.49 8.25
CA GLY A 231 10.57 5.40 7.28
C GLY A 231 10.30 6.15 5.96
N CYS A 232 9.12 6.72 5.76
CA CYS A 232 8.83 7.57 4.60
C CYS A 232 9.29 9.00 4.89
N GLU A 233 10.17 9.52 4.04
CA GLU A 233 10.66 10.89 4.08
C GLU A 233 9.63 11.86 3.47
N ASN A 234 9.61 13.11 3.96
CA ASN A 234 8.73 14.14 3.42
C ASN A 234 9.30 14.63 2.08
N ASP A 235 8.44 14.82 1.08
CA ASP A 235 8.82 15.46 -0.19
C ASP A 235 9.85 14.70 -1.04
N GLU A 236 9.94 13.38 -0.89
CA GLU A 236 10.85 12.57 -1.72
C GLU A 236 10.10 11.69 -2.73
N LEU A 237 8.84 11.34 -2.45
CA LEU A 237 8.14 10.29 -3.18
C LEU A 237 7.70 10.74 -4.59
N ARG A 238 8.08 9.99 -5.62
CA ARG A 238 7.70 10.25 -7.03
C ARG A 238 6.93 9.13 -7.69
N SER A 239 7.20 7.88 -7.32
CA SER A 239 6.54 6.74 -7.96
C SER A 239 6.36 5.57 -7.01
N MET A 240 5.64 4.53 -7.44
CA MET A 240 5.40 3.36 -6.59
C MET A 240 5.21 2.05 -7.34
N GLU A 241 5.35 0.93 -6.61
CA GLU A 241 4.88 -0.39 -7.01
C GLU A 241 3.88 -0.97 -6.00
N LEU A 242 2.91 -1.70 -6.52
CA LEU A 242 1.87 -2.40 -5.78
C LEU A 242 2.11 -3.92 -5.86
N GLU A 243 2.05 -4.62 -4.74
CA GLU A 243 2.01 -6.08 -4.70
C GLU A 243 1.11 -6.58 -3.57
N GLY A 244 0.35 -7.64 -3.83
CA GLY A 244 -0.53 -8.22 -2.81
C GLY A 244 -1.71 -7.29 -2.44
N VAL A 245 -1.94 -6.21 -3.18
CA VAL A 245 -2.98 -5.20 -2.87
C VAL A 245 -4.33 -5.69 -3.38
N ARG A 246 -5.37 -5.61 -2.53
CA ARG A 246 -6.71 -6.08 -2.87
C ARG A 246 -7.47 -5.07 -3.73
N ALA A 247 -8.37 -5.57 -4.57
CA ALA A 247 -9.39 -4.71 -5.20
C ALA A 247 -10.21 -3.97 -4.13
N GLY A 248 -10.57 -2.72 -4.42
CA GLY A 248 -11.28 -1.85 -3.48
C GLY A 248 -10.36 -1.13 -2.49
N THR A 249 -9.04 -1.23 -2.62
CA THR A 249 -8.11 -0.33 -1.90
C THR A 249 -8.02 1.01 -2.61
N ARG A 250 -8.12 2.11 -1.86
CA ARG A 250 -7.78 3.47 -2.29
C ARG A 250 -6.49 3.92 -1.62
N ILE A 251 -5.59 4.50 -2.39
CA ILE A 251 -4.37 5.17 -1.92
C ILE A 251 -4.51 6.63 -2.29
N GLU A 252 -4.32 7.52 -1.33
CA GLU A 252 -4.38 8.96 -1.52
C GLU A 252 -3.04 9.57 -1.11
N LEU A 253 -2.51 10.42 -1.98
CA LEU A 253 -1.24 11.11 -1.81
C LEU A 253 -1.52 12.60 -1.88
N TYR A 254 -0.98 13.37 -0.94
CA TYR A 254 -1.21 14.80 -0.81
C TYR A 254 0.11 15.51 -0.66
N ASP A 255 0.26 16.65 -1.34
CA ASP A 255 1.32 17.61 -1.07
C ASP A 255 1.11 18.24 0.32
N ASN A 256 -0.12 18.68 0.60
CA ASN A 256 -0.42 19.28 1.88
C ASN A 256 -0.49 18.25 3.04
N PRO A 257 0.21 18.46 4.17
CA PRO A 257 0.23 17.53 5.29
C PRO A 257 -1.12 17.39 6.01
N ASP A 258 -2.06 18.32 5.83
CA ASP A 258 -3.42 18.24 6.36
C ASP A 258 -4.40 17.51 5.41
N ALA A 259 -3.89 16.99 4.29
CA ALA A 259 -4.67 16.40 3.20
C ALA A 259 -5.67 17.39 2.57
N ASP A 260 -5.29 18.67 2.55
CA ASP A 260 -6.02 19.68 1.81
C ASP A 260 -5.92 19.41 0.30
N LYS A 261 -7.07 19.46 -0.38
CA LYS A 261 -7.20 19.26 -1.83
C LYS A 261 -7.14 20.56 -2.61
N GLN A 262 -6.86 21.68 -1.94
CA GLN A 262 -6.50 22.95 -2.59
C GLN A 262 -5.09 22.91 -3.19
N ASP A 263 -4.26 21.95 -2.77
CA ASP A 263 -2.95 21.70 -3.37
C ASP A 263 -2.91 20.40 -4.18
N ASP A 264 -1.73 20.04 -4.71
CA ASP A 264 -1.53 18.80 -5.46
C ASP A 264 -1.97 17.55 -4.67
N PHE A 265 -2.74 16.69 -5.33
CA PHE A 265 -3.10 15.38 -4.79
C PHE A 265 -3.34 14.34 -5.88
N THR A 266 -3.10 13.09 -5.51
CA THR A 266 -3.32 11.93 -6.37
C THR A 266 -4.10 10.86 -5.65
N LEU A 267 -5.17 10.38 -6.29
CA LEU A 267 -6.01 9.29 -5.82
C LEU A 267 -5.79 8.07 -6.71
N ILE A 268 -5.51 6.91 -6.11
CA ILE A 268 -5.27 5.64 -6.79
C ILE A 268 -6.25 4.60 -6.26
N ASP A 269 -7.17 4.15 -7.11
CA ASP A 269 -8.13 3.09 -6.82
C ASP A 269 -7.67 1.78 -7.45
N VAL A 270 -7.45 0.76 -6.61
CA VAL A 270 -7.13 -0.60 -7.07
C VAL A 270 -8.43 -1.30 -7.49
N LYS A 271 -8.54 -1.62 -8.78
CA LYS A 271 -9.73 -2.22 -9.40
C LYS A 271 -9.71 -3.74 -9.38
N GLN A 272 -8.52 -4.32 -9.43
CA GLN A 272 -8.31 -5.77 -9.49
C GLN A 272 -7.27 -6.16 -8.45
N SER A 273 -7.53 -7.24 -7.72
CA SER A 273 -6.58 -7.75 -6.72
C SER A 273 -5.27 -8.14 -7.39
N ILE A 274 -4.18 -7.63 -6.86
CA ILE A 274 -2.82 -7.90 -7.31
C ILE A 274 -2.29 -9.05 -6.46
N PRO A 275 -1.95 -10.21 -7.05
CA PRO A 275 -1.46 -11.34 -6.28
C PRO A 275 -0.05 -11.08 -5.73
N MET A 276 0.32 -11.83 -4.68
CA MET A 276 1.72 -11.91 -4.23
C MET A 276 2.63 -12.41 -5.36
N GLY A 277 3.84 -11.86 -5.45
CA GLY A 277 4.80 -12.14 -6.52
C GLY A 277 4.59 -11.31 -7.79
N LYS A 278 3.49 -10.54 -7.89
CA LYS A 278 3.23 -9.64 -9.01
C LYS A 278 3.36 -8.19 -8.59
N ARG A 279 4.22 -7.45 -9.28
CA ARG A 279 4.41 -6.00 -9.14
C ARG A 279 3.62 -5.26 -10.20
N VAL A 280 2.81 -4.29 -9.80
CA VAL A 280 2.15 -3.34 -10.69
C VAL A 280 2.76 -1.98 -10.44
N ARG A 281 3.32 -1.38 -11.48
CA ARG A 281 4.04 -0.12 -11.39
C ARG A 281 3.13 1.07 -11.64
N ILE A 282 3.37 2.16 -10.92
CA ILE A 282 2.81 3.48 -11.14
C ILE A 282 3.99 4.41 -11.37
N ASP A 283 4.16 4.86 -12.61
CA ASP A 283 5.41 5.47 -13.07
C ASP A 283 5.70 6.86 -12.53
N SER A 284 4.69 7.56 -12.05
CA SER A 284 4.77 8.91 -11.50
C SER A 284 3.47 9.17 -10.73
N PHE A 285 3.45 10.10 -9.79
CA PHE A 285 2.23 10.60 -9.18
C PHE A 285 1.55 11.68 -10.01
N GLU A 286 2.22 12.21 -11.03
CA GLU A 286 1.66 13.14 -12.00
C GLU A 286 0.72 12.50 -13.02
N GLY A 287 -0.29 13.26 -13.43
CA GLY A 287 -1.22 12.86 -14.47
C GLY A 287 -2.14 11.71 -14.09
N SER A 288 -3.17 11.49 -14.90
CA SER A 288 -4.19 10.45 -14.67
C SER A 288 -3.96 9.24 -15.57
N ALA A 289 -4.35 8.05 -15.10
CA ALA A 289 -4.22 6.80 -15.84
C ALA A 289 -5.36 5.83 -15.48
N ASP A 290 -5.82 5.03 -16.44
CA ASP A 290 -6.75 3.94 -16.19
C ASP A 290 -6.20 2.65 -16.81
N THR A 291 -5.76 1.72 -15.97
CA THR A 291 -5.11 0.46 -16.39
C THR A 291 -5.99 -0.73 -16.04
N PHE A 292 -5.57 -1.97 -16.32
CA PHE A 292 -6.32 -3.14 -15.85
C PHE A 292 -6.40 -3.20 -14.30
N TYR A 293 -5.31 -2.86 -13.62
CA TYR A 293 -5.18 -3.05 -12.17
C TYR A 293 -5.66 -1.89 -11.33
N TYR A 294 -5.43 -0.66 -11.79
CA TYR A 294 -5.71 0.52 -11.00
C TYR A 294 -6.22 1.65 -11.89
N ARG A 295 -6.80 2.63 -11.21
CA ARG A 295 -7.16 3.93 -11.75
C ARG A 295 -6.48 5.00 -10.92
N LYS A 296 -5.74 5.88 -11.56
CA LYS A 296 -5.05 7.01 -10.94
C LYS A 296 -5.64 8.31 -11.44
N VAL A 297 -5.95 9.21 -10.52
CA VAL A 297 -6.47 10.54 -10.79
C VAL A 297 -5.59 11.54 -10.08
N ALA A 298 -4.90 12.37 -10.85
CA ALA A 298 -4.06 13.44 -10.32
C ALA A 298 -4.74 14.80 -10.55
N SER A 299 -4.64 15.66 -9.55
CA SER A 299 -4.99 17.08 -9.63
C SER A 299 -3.72 17.88 -9.45
N HIS A 300 -3.45 18.74 -10.44
CA HIS A 300 -2.17 19.44 -10.55
C HIS A 300 -2.30 20.90 -10.16
N ASN A 301 -1.41 21.37 -9.29
CA ASN A 301 -1.17 22.78 -8.97
C ASN A 301 0.26 23.16 -9.41
N ASN A 302 1.28 22.58 -8.77
CA ASN A 302 2.69 22.76 -9.09
C ASN A 302 3.49 21.43 -9.14
N GLY A 303 2.81 20.29 -9.07
CA GLY A 303 3.35 18.95 -9.18
C GLY A 303 3.60 18.29 -7.82
N LEU A 304 3.16 17.04 -7.69
CA LEU A 304 3.24 16.17 -6.52
C LEU A 304 4.51 15.30 -6.45
N ASP A 305 5.16 15.02 -7.58
CA ASP A 305 6.37 14.19 -7.63
C ASP A 305 7.51 14.84 -6.80
N GLY A 306 7.84 14.24 -5.66
CA GLY A 306 8.83 14.76 -4.71
C GLY A 306 8.27 15.88 -3.85
N LYS A 307 6.97 15.84 -3.53
CA LYS A 307 6.31 16.76 -2.57
C LYS A 307 5.26 16.10 -1.70
N VAL A 308 5.15 14.76 -1.74
CA VAL A 308 4.14 14.07 -0.93
C VAL A 308 4.45 14.29 0.55
N SER A 309 3.55 14.95 1.28
CA SER A 309 3.64 15.11 2.74
C SER A 309 2.60 14.30 3.52
N ARG A 310 1.62 13.67 2.85
CA ARG A 310 0.66 12.77 3.51
C ARG A 310 0.19 11.63 2.63
N ILE A 311 0.12 10.45 3.25
CA ILE A 311 -0.38 9.22 2.63
C ILE A 311 -1.61 8.75 3.40
N LYS A 312 -2.68 8.44 2.68
CA LYS A 312 -3.82 7.67 3.20
C LYS A 312 -3.98 6.39 2.38
N VAL A 313 -4.26 5.29 3.07
CA VAL A 313 -4.65 4.03 2.44
C VAL A 313 -5.94 3.60 3.11
N LEU A 314 -7.01 3.45 2.33
CA LEU A 314 -8.36 3.28 2.83
C LEU A 314 -9.08 2.23 1.99
N ASN A 315 -10.24 1.78 2.46
CA ASN A 315 -11.18 1.11 1.57
C ASN A 315 -11.81 2.18 0.68
N LYS A 316 -11.86 1.91 -0.63
CA LYS A 316 -12.60 2.72 -1.59
C LYS A 316 -14.08 2.67 -1.22
N ALA A 317 -14.70 3.85 -1.16
CA ALA A 317 -16.15 3.95 -1.00
C ALA A 317 -16.88 3.27 -2.17
N ASP A 318 -18.09 2.77 -1.89
CA ASP A 318 -18.96 2.23 -2.94
C ASP A 318 -19.16 3.26 -4.07
N ASP A 319 -19.34 2.79 -5.30
CA ASP A 319 -19.50 3.67 -6.45
C ASP A 319 -20.75 4.57 -6.34
N ASN A 320 -21.77 4.11 -5.61
CA ASN A 320 -23.00 4.87 -5.34
C ASN A 320 -22.91 5.79 -4.12
N ASP A 321 -21.86 5.65 -3.31
CA ASP A 321 -21.59 6.56 -2.20
C ASP A 321 -20.96 7.84 -2.74
N ILE A 322 -21.55 9.00 -2.47
CA ILE A 322 -21.01 10.29 -2.91
C ILE A 322 -20.31 11.02 -1.77
N SER A 323 -20.06 10.39 -0.62
CA SER A 323 -19.45 11.04 0.55
C SER A 323 -18.09 11.67 0.25
N ASP A 324 -17.35 11.05 -0.68
CA ASP A 324 -16.03 11.46 -1.16
C ASP A 324 -16.07 12.26 -2.48
N ALA A 325 -17.27 12.57 -2.99
CA ALA A 325 -17.43 13.30 -4.23
C ALA A 325 -16.87 14.72 -4.12
N SER A 326 -16.17 15.16 -5.16
CA SER A 326 -15.59 16.49 -5.24
C SER A 326 -15.40 16.97 -6.68
N ILE A 327 -15.35 18.28 -6.83
CA ILE A 327 -15.11 19.00 -8.08
C ILE A 327 -13.89 19.88 -7.86
N VAL A 328 -12.89 19.75 -8.73
CA VAL A 328 -11.69 20.58 -8.74
C VAL A 328 -11.87 21.66 -9.80
N LEU A 329 -11.72 22.92 -9.43
CA LEU A 329 -11.85 24.08 -10.31
C LEU A 329 -10.46 24.63 -10.65
N TYR A 330 -10.26 25.02 -11.91
CA TYR A 330 -8.95 25.37 -12.47
C TYR A 330 -8.94 26.75 -13.12
N GLU A 331 -7.79 27.41 -13.05
CA GLU A 331 -7.50 28.68 -13.72
C GLU A 331 -7.42 28.52 -15.25
N GLY A 332 -6.92 27.39 -15.74
CA GLY A 332 -6.79 27.14 -17.16
C GLY A 332 -8.00 26.45 -17.75
N ASN A 333 -8.19 26.58 -19.07
CA ASN A 333 -9.16 25.75 -19.79
C ASN A 333 -8.67 24.30 -19.89
N GLY A 334 -9.59 23.34 -19.84
CA GLY A 334 -9.27 21.91 -19.98
C GLY A 334 -8.62 21.28 -18.74
N ALA A 335 -8.88 21.81 -17.55
CA ALA A 335 -8.22 21.45 -16.30
C ALA A 335 -6.68 21.61 -16.38
N THR A 336 -6.25 22.77 -16.88
CA THR A 336 -4.83 23.17 -16.97
C THR A 336 -4.53 24.31 -15.99
N GLN A 337 -3.25 24.67 -15.83
CA GLN A 337 -2.78 25.65 -14.84
C GLN A 337 -3.12 25.22 -13.40
N ASN A 338 -3.19 26.17 -12.47
CA ASN A 338 -3.31 25.92 -11.05
C ASN A 338 -4.74 25.50 -10.66
N ILE A 339 -4.83 24.80 -9.53
CA ILE A 339 -6.09 24.58 -8.83
C ILE A 339 -6.50 25.91 -8.21
N VAL A 340 -7.69 26.40 -8.56
CA VAL A 340 -8.29 27.54 -7.84
C VAL A 340 -8.85 27.06 -6.51
N CYS A 341 -9.60 25.96 -6.54
CA CYS A 341 -10.10 25.31 -5.32
C CYS A 341 -10.66 23.91 -5.62
N THR A 342 -10.76 23.09 -4.57
CA THR A 342 -11.52 21.84 -4.61
C THR A 342 -12.74 21.92 -3.72
N VAL A 343 -13.91 21.70 -4.30
CA VAL A 343 -15.20 21.79 -3.62
C VAL A 343 -15.76 20.38 -3.39
N PRO A 344 -16.08 19.99 -2.14
CA PRO A 344 -16.81 18.76 -1.90
C PRO A 344 -18.19 18.81 -2.59
N PHE A 345 -18.55 17.72 -3.27
CA PHE A 345 -19.79 17.56 -4.03
C PHE A 345 -20.67 16.45 -3.43
N ASN A 346 -20.74 16.45 -2.11
CA ASN A 346 -21.47 15.44 -1.31
C ASN A 346 -22.70 15.98 -0.56
N ALA A 347 -22.94 17.31 -0.61
CA ALA A 347 -24.11 17.96 -0.04
C ALA A 347 -24.47 19.23 -0.83
N ASP A 348 -25.71 19.69 -0.70
CA ASP A 348 -26.15 20.96 -1.28
C ASP A 348 -25.33 22.12 -0.73
N ARG A 349 -24.77 22.93 -1.62
CA ARG A 349 -23.93 24.08 -1.27
C ARG A 349 -24.15 25.21 -2.23
N GLN A 350 -24.05 26.43 -1.71
CA GLN A 350 -23.94 27.62 -2.53
C GLN A 350 -23.03 28.61 -1.81
N PHE A 351 -22.20 29.32 -2.58
CA PHE A 351 -21.28 30.29 -2.01
C PHE A 351 -20.79 31.27 -3.06
N LYS A 352 -20.35 32.42 -2.55
CA LYS A 352 -19.69 33.47 -3.31
C LYS A 352 -18.19 33.21 -3.36
N MET A 353 -17.57 33.50 -4.49
CA MET A 353 -16.12 33.39 -4.69
C MET A 353 -15.37 34.56 -4.03
N GLY A 354 -14.06 34.41 -3.87
CA GLY A 354 -13.15 35.40 -3.30
C GLY A 354 -12.87 35.20 -1.83
N SER A 355 -11.71 35.69 -1.41
CA SER A 355 -11.19 35.57 -0.05
C SER A 355 -12.22 35.99 1.01
N GLY A 356 -12.38 35.15 2.04
CA GLY A 356 -13.33 35.36 3.14
C GLY A 356 -14.79 35.03 2.84
N ASN A 357 -15.16 34.74 1.58
CA ASN A 357 -16.55 34.41 1.22
C ASN A 357 -16.86 32.92 1.24
N ASN A 358 -15.83 32.07 1.22
CA ASN A 358 -15.98 30.61 1.24
C ASN A 358 -14.80 29.96 1.98
N SER A 359 -15.04 28.76 2.51
CA SER A 359 -14.03 27.97 3.24
C SER A 359 -13.18 27.08 2.34
N TYR A 360 -13.34 27.17 1.02
CA TYR A 360 -12.70 26.28 0.05
C TYR A 360 -11.53 26.95 -0.68
N GLY A 361 -11.23 28.21 -0.36
CA GLY A 361 -10.18 28.98 -1.03
C GLY A 361 -10.53 29.42 -2.45
N CYS A 362 -11.79 29.30 -2.88
CA CYS A 362 -12.15 29.62 -4.26
C CYS A 362 -12.02 31.12 -4.53
N ASP A 363 -11.06 31.51 -5.36
CA ASP A 363 -10.83 32.88 -5.77
C ASP A 363 -11.87 33.38 -6.79
N ASN A 364 -12.09 34.69 -6.74
CA ASN A 364 -13.06 35.37 -7.60
C ASN A 364 -12.46 35.60 -8.97
N ASP A 365 -13.22 35.30 -10.02
CA ASP A 365 -12.87 35.58 -11.42
C ASP A 365 -11.63 34.82 -11.94
N GLU A 366 -11.22 33.73 -11.30
CA GLU A 366 -10.09 32.89 -11.76
C GLU A 366 -10.56 31.64 -12.51
N ILE A 367 -11.75 31.11 -12.20
CA ILE A 367 -12.16 29.77 -12.65
C ILE A 367 -12.52 29.74 -14.14
N ARG A 368 -11.94 28.79 -14.88
CA ARG A 368 -12.19 28.59 -16.32
C ARG A 368 -12.65 27.18 -16.69
N SER A 369 -12.28 26.18 -15.90
CA SER A 369 -12.68 24.80 -16.15
C SER A 369 -12.81 23.99 -14.87
N ALA A 370 -13.29 22.74 -14.99
CA ALA A 370 -13.42 21.85 -13.86
C ALA A 370 -13.05 20.40 -14.19
N LYS A 371 -12.48 19.70 -13.22
CA LYS A 371 -12.37 18.23 -13.21
C LYS A 371 -13.35 17.67 -12.17
N ILE A 372 -14.28 16.85 -12.63
CA ILE A 372 -15.29 16.23 -11.78
C ILE A 372 -14.71 14.90 -11.33
N LEU A 373 -14.35 14.75 -10.06
CA LEU A 373 -13.72 13.52 -9.57
C LEU A 373 -14.74 12.41 -9.38
N LYS A 374 -15.92 12.75 -8.85
CA LYS A 374 -17.06 11.85 -8.68
C LYS A 374 -18.35 12.66 -8.56
N ALA A 375 -19.45 12.12 -9.09
CA ALA A 375 -20.77 12.72 -9.00
C ALA A 375 -21.85 11.63 -9.20
N GLY A 376 -22.96 11.71 -8.49
CA GLY A 376 -24.08 10.80 -8.74
C GLY A 376 -24.92 11.23 -9.95
N LYS A 377 -25.66 10.28 -10.54
CA LYS A 377 -26.55 10.55 -11.68
C LYS A 377 -27.62 11.58 -11.29
N GLY A 378 -27.88 12.54 -12.17
CA GLY A 378 -28.86 13.60 -11.98
C GLY A 378 -28.37 14.76 -11.11
N SER A 379 -27.21 14.62 -10.47
CA SER A 379 -26.55 15.72 -9.76
C SER A 379 -26.37 16.92 -10.68
N ARG A 380 -26.33 18.12 -10.09
CA ARG A 380 -26.16 19.37 -10.84
C ARG A 380 -25.21 20.31 -10.12
N PHE A 381 -24.51 21.12 -10.89
CA PHE A 381 -23.93 22.34 -10.36
C PHE A 381 -24.07 23.47 -11.38
N SER A 382 -24.02 24.71 -10.94
CA SER A 382 -23.98 25.85 -11.84
C SER A 382 -23.12 26.97 -11.29
N VAL A 383 -22.51 27.73 -12.20
CA VAL A 383 -21.67 28.89 -11.92
C VAL A 383 -22.23 30.13 -12.61
N THR A 384 -22.01 31.30 -12.01
CA THR A 384 -22.41 32.61 -12.55
C THR A 384 -21.33 33.66 -12.27
N GLY A 385 -21.30 34.72 -13.08
CA GLY A 385 -20.36 35.82 -12.94
C GLY A 385 -20.81 36.97 -12.03
N LYS A 386 -22.02 36.89 -11.47
CA LYS A 386 -22.46 37.88 -10.46
C LYS A 386 -22.16 37.39 -9.04
N PRO A 387 -21.52 38.21 -8.19
CA PRO A 387 -21.27 37.87 -6.79
C PRO A 387 -22.52 37.67 -5.92
N ASP A 388 -23.68 38.16 -6.35
CA ASP A 388 -24.97 37.98 -5.66
C ASP A 388 -25.70 36.69 -6.07
N GLY A 389 -25.12 35.91 -6.98
CA GLY A 389 -25.69 34.66 -7.50
C GLY A 389 -26.73 34.84 -8.62
N SER A 390 -27.08 36.08 -8.98
CA SER A 390 -27.97 36.34 -10.12
C SER A 390 -27.34 35.94 -11.45
N PHE A 391 -28.14 35.79 -12.51
CA PHE A 391 -27.64 35.32 -13.81
C PHE A 391 -27.35 36.43 -14.81
N GLY A 392 -27.30 37.70 -14.35
CA GLY A 392 -27.14 38.86 -15.23
C GLY A 392 -25.77 38.97 -15.93
N GLN A 393 -24.77 38.19 -15.51
CA GLN A 393 -23.46 38.07 -16.17
C GLN A 393 -23.20 36.63 -16.62
N GLY A 394 -24.23 35.95 -17.12
CA GLY A 394 -24.09 34.59 -17.61
C GLY A 394 -24.31 33.53 -16.53
N ARG A 395 -24.71 32.35 -16.97
CA ARG A 395 -24.82 31.15 -16.15
C ARG A 395 -24.38 29.95 -16.97
N THR A 396 -23.55 29.11 -16.39
CA THR A 396 -23.26 27.78 -16.93
C THR A 396 -23.78 26.72 -15.97
N GLY A 397 -24.76 25.96 -16.43
CA GLY A 397 -25.32 24.82 -15.72
C GLY A 397 -24.72 23.51 -16.22
N VAL A 398 -24.43 22.61 -15.29
CA VAL A 398 -23.89 21.28 -15.57
C VAL A 398 -24.81 20.25 -14.94
N THR A 399 -25.34 19.33 -15.75
CA THR A 399 -26.19 18.22 -15.30
C THR A 399 -25.53 16.89 -15.64
N PHE A 400 -25.32 16.05 -14.63
CA PHE A 400 -24.74 14.72 -14.81
C PHE A 400 -25.82 13.73 -15.27
N LYS A 401 -25.67 13.17 -16.48
CA LYS A 401 -26.63 12.25 -17.09
C LYS A 401 -26.46 10.81 -16.61
N ARG A 402 -25.28 10.48 -16.08
CA ARG A 402 -24.97 9.22 -15.40
C ARG A 402 -24.05 9.48 -14.20
N ALA A 403 -23.85 8.48 -13.36
CA ALA A 403 -22.87 8.55 -12.29
C ALA A 403 -21.46 8.68 -12.87
N ILE A 404 -20.71 9.65 -12.37
CA ILE A 404 -19.31 9.88 -12.71
C ILE A 404 -18.47 9.08 -11.72
N LEU A 405 -18.00 7.92 -12.18
CA LEU A 405 -17.08 7.02 -11.45
C LEU A 405 -15.64 7.13 -11.99
N LEU A 406 -15.51 7.86 -13.10
CA LEU A 406 -14.30 8.17 -13.83
C LEU A 406 -14.25 9.69 -13.96
N PRO A 407 -13.15 10.35 -13.60
CA PRO A 407 -13.11 11.79 -13.71
C PRO A 407 -13.35 12.25 -15.13
N ILE A 408 -14.18 13.28 -15.28
CA ILE A 408 -14.40 13.95 -16.55
C ILE A 408 -14.00 15.42 -16.41
N THR A 409 -13.58 16.00 -17.53
CA THR A 409 -13.22 17.41 -17.59
C THR A 409 -14.33 18.20 -18.26
N ILE A 410 -14.83 19.22 -17.55
CA ILE A 410 -15.60 20.31 -18.16
C ILE A 410 -14.57 21.32 -18.66
N SER A 411 -14.29 21.30 -19.98
CA SER A 411 -13.13 22.00 -20.54
C SER A 411 -13.20 23.52 -20.51
N SER A 412 -14.41 24.09 -20.45
CA SER A 412 -14.67 25.53 -20.42
C SER A 412 -16.11 25.74 -19.94
N PHE A 413 -16.36 26.85 -19.27
CA PHE A 413 -17.70 27.31 -18.90
C PHE A 413 -18.32 28.24 -19.95
N ASN A 414 -17.66 28.48 -21.08
CA ASN A 414 -18.14 29.34 -22.17
C ASN A 414 -18.87 28.61 -23.30
N ARG A 415 -18.96 27.27 -23.26
CA ARG A 415 -19.54 26.48 -24.35
C ARG A 415 -20.58 25.49 -23.85
N SER A 416 -21.75 25.52 -24.48
CA SER A 416 -22.75 24.47 -24.31
C SER A 416 -22.34 23.23 -25.09
N TYR A 417 -22.49 22.06 -24.48
CA TYR A 417 -22.34 20.78 -25.16
C TYR A 417 -23.07 19.69 -24.38
N GLU A 418 -23.31 18.58 -25.04
CA GLU A 418 -23.90 17.42 -24.40
C GLU A 418 -23.21 16.17 -24.91
N ASN A 419 -22.92 15.26 -23.99
CA ASN A 419 -22.44 13.93 -24.32
C ASN A 419 -23.22 12.89 -23.49
N ALA A 420 -22.71 11.68 -23.41
CA ALA A 420 -23.38 10.62 -22.67
C ALA A 420 -23.21 10.77 -21.13
N ASP A 421 -22.20 11.50 -20.65
CA ASP A 421 -21.92 11.73 -19.22
C ASP A 421 -22.58 12.99 -18.67
N VAL A 422 -22.60 14.06 -19.45
CA VAL A 422 -22.94 15.38 -18.96
C VAL A 422 -23.65 16.22 -20.01
N LYS A 423 -24.50 17.13 -19.54
CA LYS A 423 -25.06 18.25 -20.30
C LYS A 423 -24.55 19.54 -19.69
N VAL A 424 -23.88 20.37 -20.50
CA VAL A 424 -23.38 21.70 -20.15
C VAL A 424 -24.17 22.74 -20.92
N GLU A 425 -24.78 23.70 -20.22
CA GLU A 425 -25.67 24.70 -20.78
C GLU A 425 -25.25 26.09 -20.35
N VAL A 426 -24.82 26.90 -21.31
CA VAL A 426 -24.52 28.33 -21.15
C VAL A 426 -25.75 29.15 -21.49
N SER A 427 -26.09 30.09 -20.62
CA SER A 427 -27.26 30.98 -20.75
C SER A 427 -26.94 32.39 -20.23
N ASN A 428 -27.79 33.36 -20.57
CA ASN A 428 -27.73 34.74 -20.05
C ASN A 428 -26.43 35.52 -20.29
N GLY A 429 -25.78 35.33 -21.46
CA GLY A 429 -24.66 36.18 -21.91
C GLY A 429 -23.32 35.48 -22.07
N GLY A 430 -23.12 34.28 -21.49
CA GLY A 430 -21.86 33.54 -21.57
C GLY A 430 -20.65 34.32 -21.03
N GLY A 431 -19.42 33.92 -21.38
CA GLY A 431 -18.20 34.66 -21.00
C GLY A 431 -17.72 34.43 -19.57
N LEU A 432 -18.10 33.32 -18.94
CA LEU A 432 -17.78 32.95 -17.57
C LEU A 432 -16.33 32.50 -17.33
N ASP A 433 -15.58 32.05 -18.36
CA ASP A 433 -14.19 31.63 -18.13
C ASP A 433 -13.33 32.81 -17.61
N GLY A 434 -12.99 32.79 -16.33
CA GLY A 434 -12.22 33.85 -15.66
C GLY A 434 -13.10 35.02 -15.21
N SER A 435 -14.38 34.76 -14.96
CA SER A 435 -15.29 35.77 -14.40
C SER A 435 -16.33 35.15 -13.46
N ILE A 436 -16.12 33.92 -12.98
CA ILE A 436 -17.04 33.24 -12.06
C ILE A 436 -16.91 33.85 -10.67
N SER A 437 -18.04 34.31 -10.14
CA SER A 437 -18.13 34.94 -8.82
C SER A 437 -19.08 34.21 -7.84
N TYR A 438 -19.84 33.22 -8.30
CA TYR A 438 -20.74 32.45 -7.44
C TYR A 438 -21.01 31.05 -7.99
N ALA A 439 -21.20 30.08 -7.10
CA ALA A 439 -21.51 28.69 -7.47
C ALA A 439 -22.65 28.07 -6.64
N TYR A 440 -23.36 27.16 -7.28
CA TYR A 440 -24.42 26.32 -6.72
C TYR A 440 -24.08 24.86 -6.99
N PHE A 441 -24.15 24.01 -5.98
CA PHE A 441 -23.88 22.58 -6.05
C PHE A 441 -25.07 21.82 -5.45
N GLN A 442 -25.60 20.88 -6.21
CA GLN A 442 -26.78 20.09 -5.90
C GLN A 442 -26.50 18.61 -6.21
N PRO A 443 -25.73 17.92 -5.36
CA PRO A 443 -25.43 16.51 -5.58
C PRO A 443 -26.62 15.62 -5.24
N LEU A 444 -26.74 14.52 -5.97
CA LEU A 444 -27.71 13.46 -5.72
C LEU A 444 -26.96 12.15 -5.51
N SER A 445 -27.25 11.44 -4.43
CA SER A 445 -26.90 10.02 -4.32
C SER A 445 -27.89 9.20 -5.13
N GLU A 446 -27.45 8.10 -5.75
CA GLU A 446 -28.42 7.11 -6.20
C GLU A 446 -29.05 6.50 -4.94
N GLN A 447 -30.32 6.85 -4.65
CA GLN A 447 -31.06 6.23 -3.56
C GLN A 447 -31.03 4.71 -3.76
N LYS A 448 -30.49 3.96 -2.78
CA LYS A 448 -30.70 2.51 -2.72
C LYS A 448 -32.20 2.27 -2.80
N GLY A 449 -32.64 1.66 -3.90
CA GLY A 449 -33.92 0.99 -3.93
C GLY A 449 -33.97 0.06 -2.72
N LYS A 450 -34.96 0.26 -1.85
CA LYS A 450 -35.32 -0.64 -0.75
C LYS A 450 -35.24 -2.08 -1.30
N PRO A 451 -34.60 -3.04 -0.61
CA PRO A 451 -34.66 -4.44 -1.05
C PRO A 451 -36.13 -4.81 -1.25
N PRO A 452 -36.50 -5.56 -2.30
CA PRO A 452 -37.85 -6.06 -2.40
C PRO A 452 -38.12 -6.83 -1.12
N ILE A 453 -39.11 -6.36 -0.36
CA ILE A 453 -39.72 -7.15 0.69
C ILE A 453 -40.23 -8.37 -0.05
N LYS A 454 -39.55 -9.52 0.13
CA LYS A 454 -40.14 -10.80 -0.25
C LYS A 454 -41.38 -10.92 0.62
N GLU A 455 -42.53 -10.59 0.07
CA GLU A 455 -43.80 -11.05 0.60
C GLU A 455 -43.67 -12.56 0.72
N GLY A 456 -43.68 -13.04 1.96
CA GLY A 456 -43.74 -14.45 2.25
C GLY A 456 -45.00 -14.99 1.57
N SER A 457 -44.80 -15.78 0.52
CA SER A 457 -45.85 -16.59 -0.07
C SER A 457 -46.47 -17.41 1.06
N THR A 458 -47.69 -17.04 1.42
CA THR A 458 -48.51 -17.74 2.38
C THR A 458 -49.32 -18.79 1.62
N ARG A 459 -48.91 -20.05 1.84
CA ARG A 459 -49.76 -21.27 1.87
C ARG A 459 -50.27 -21.85 0.54
N PRO A 460 -50.73 -23.12 0.55
CA PRO A 460 -50.70 -24.14 1.63
C PRO A 460 -49.52 -25.09 1.55
#